data_AF-A0A2R6B008-F1
#
_entry.id   AF-A0A2R6B008-F1
#
_cell.length_a   1.000
_cell.length_b   1.000
_cell.length_c   1.000
_cell.angle_alpha   90.00
_cell.angle_beta   90.00
_cell.angle_gamma   90.00
#
_symmetry.space_group_name_H-M   'P 1'
#
loop_
_entity.id
_entity.type
_entity.pdbx_description
1 polymer ?
#
loop_
_entity_poly.entity_id
_entity_poly.type
_entity_poly.pdbx_seq_one_letter_code
_entity_poly.pdbx_strand_id
1 'polypeptide(L)' 'MEIIFVPIDYKRVRIKNFKSLENVEIGLEKLNVIVGPNGSGKTNLFEVFSFCVSQLSGRRS' A
#
# COMPACT_ATOMS: atom_id res chain seq x y z
N MET A 1 29.05 -17.90 4.63
CA MET A 1 28.33 -16.82 3.94
C MET A 1 27.03 -16.63 4.72
N GLU A 2 26.98 -15.67 5.63
CA GLU A 2 25.77 -15.41 6.42
C GLU A 2 24.82 -14.54 5.61
N ILE A 3 23.57 -14.99 5.49
CA ILE A 3 22.50 -14.19 4.90
C ILE A 3 21.96 -13.30 6.01
N ILE A 4 22.26 -12.01 5.94
CA ILE A 4 21.67 -11.01 6.83
C ILE A 4 20.30 -10.64 6.27
N PHE A 5 19.24 -11.01 6.98
CA PHE A 5 17.89 -10.56 6.66
C PHE A 5 17.67 -9.19 7.30
N VAL A 6 17.69 -8.13 6.50
CA VAL A 6 17.29 -6.80 6.96
C VAL A 6 15.77 -6.69 6.76
N PRO A 7 14.96 -6.52 7.82
CA PRO A 7 13.54 -6.35 7.66
C PRO A 7 13.26 -5.07 6.86
N ILE A 8 12.48 -5.19 5.79
CA ILE A 8 12.06 -4.06 4.96
C ILE A 8 10.96 -3.32 5.73
N ASP A 9 11.21 -2.06 6.05
CA ASP A 9 10.25 -1.16 6.68
C ASP A 9 9.78 -0.10 5.67
N TYR A 10 8.49 -0.11 5.36
CA TYR A 10 7.89 0.85 4.43
C TYR A 10 7.49 2.11 5.19
N LYS A 11 8.14 3.24 4.89
CA LYS A 11 7.86 4.53 5.56
C LYS A 11 6.77 5.36 4.90
N ARG A 12 6.49 5.13 3.63
CA ARG A 12 5.58 5.96 2.84
C ARG A 12 4.99 5.21 1.68
N VAL A 13 3.72 5.48 1.38
CA VAL A 13 3.07 5.06 0.14
C VAL A 13 2.57 6.31 -0.61
N ARG A 14 2.79 6.33 -1.93
CA ARG A 14 2.28 7.37 -2.82
C ARG A 14 1.48 6.73 -3.95
N ILE A 15 0.27 7.19 -4.13
CA ILE A 15 -0.72 6.63 -5.05
C ILE A 15 -1.15 7.74 -6.00
N LYS A 16 -1.09 7.48 -7.31
CA LYS A 16 -1.55 8.42 -8.34
C LYS A 16 -2.42 7.70 -9.34
N ASN A 17 -3.53 8.32 -9.71
CA ASN A 17 -4.45 7.85 -10.76
C ASN A 17 -4.87 6.37 -10.59
N PHE A 18 -5.21 5.96 -9.36
CA PHE A 18 -5.65 4.59 -9.07
C PHE A 18 -7.13 4.58 -8.65
N LYS A 19 -8.01 4.09 -9.54
CA LYS A 19 -9.46 4.12 -9.35
C LYS A 19 -9.91 5.54 -8.94
N SER A 20 -10.57 5.69 -7.78
CA SER A 20 -11.00 7.01 -7.28
C SER A 20 -9.93 7.79 -6.52
N LEU A 21 -8.68 7.31 -6.45
CA LEU A 21 -7.56 7.98 -5.77
C LEU A 21 -6.72 8.73 -6.80
N GLU A 22 -6.85 10.06 -6.83
CA GLU A 22 -6.13 10.91 -7.78
C GLU A 22 -4.66 11.14 -7.40
N ASN A 23 -4.40 11.60 -6.17
CA ASN A 23 -3.06 11.83 -5.64
C ASN A 23 -3.07 11.75 -4.11
N VAL A 24 -2.68 10.59 -3.58
CA VAL A 24 -2.67 10.30 -2.13
C VAL A 24 -1.25 9.99 -1.69
N GLU A 25 -0.83 10.59 -0.57
CA GLU A 25 0.47 10.34 0.06
C GLU A 25 0.25 10.08 1.55
N ILE A 26 0.70 8.92 2.03
CA ILE A 26 0.49 8.48 3.41
C ILE A 26 1.84 8.07 4.00
N GLY A 27 2.18 8.67 5.14
CA GLY A 27 3.25 8.17 6.00
C GLY A 27 2.78 6.92 6.73
N LEU A 28 3.61 5.87 6.72
CA LEU A 28 3.29 4.60 7.34
C LEU A 28 4.02 4.47 8.68
N GLU A 29 3.25 4.22 9.73
CA GLU A 29 3.75 3.85 11.05
C GLU A 29 3.49 2.36 11.34
N LYS A 30 3.89 1.88 12.52
CA LYS A 30 3.67 0.49 12.94
C LYS A 30 2.18 0.09 12.97
N LEU A 31 1.29 1.05 13.23
CA LEU A 31 -0.15 0.87 13.21
C LEU A 31 -0.78 2.07 12.49
N ASN A 32 -1.53 1.80 11.43
CA ASN A 32 -2.25 2.83 10.67
C ASN A 32 -3.74 2.49 10.73
N VAL A 33 -4.57 3.46 11.13
CA VAL A 33 -6.03 3.30 11.19
C VAL A 33 -6.65 4.19 10.13
N ILE A 34 -7.43 3.58 9.23
CA ILE A 34 -8.07 4.27 8.11
C ILE A 34 -9.55 4.47 8.44
N VAL A 35 -9.98 5.73 8.59
CA VAL A 35 -11.36 6.12 8.90
C VAL A 35 -11.91 7.10 7.86
N GLY A 36 -13.24 7.15 7.75
CA GLY A 36 -13.93 8.10 6.88
C GLY A 36 -15.32 7.62 6.44
N PRO A 37 -16.12 8.47 5.79
CA PRO A 37 -17.47 8.13 5.31
C PRO A 37 -17.48 7.01 4.27
N ASN A 38 -18.62 6.34 4.08
CA ASN A 38 -18.78 5.39 2.98
C ASN A 38 -18.52 6.07 1.62
N GLY A 39 -17.86 5.37 0.70
CA GLY A 39 -17.48 5.92 -0.60
C GLY A 39 -16.21 6.80 -0.59
N SER A 40 -15.58 7.07 0.56
CA SER A 40 -14.39 7.92 0.65
C SER A 40 -13.08 7.32 0.09
N GLY A 41 -13.15 6.20 -0.66
CA GLY A 41 -11.98 5.56 -1.26
C GLY A 41 -11.17 4.62 -0.35
N LYS A 42 -11.65 4.29 0.86
CA LYS A 42 -10.94 3.36 1.78
C LYS A 42 -10.71 1.98 1.17
N THR A 43 -11.71 1.40 0.51
CA THR A 43 -11.56 0.11 -0.18
C THR A 43 -10.52 0.20 -1.30
N ASN A 44 -10.55 1.28 -2.09
CA ASN A 44 -9.55 1.51 -3.14
C ASN A 44 -8.13 1.61 -2.56
N LEU A 45 -7.97 2.23 -1.39
CA LEU A 45 -6.69 2.28 -0.68
C LEU A 45 -6.19 0.88 -0.28
N PHE A 46 -7.06 0.00 0.22
CA PHE A 46 -6.68 -1.39 0.52
C PHE A 46 -6.33 -2.20 -0.73
N GLU A 47 -7.04 -2.00 -1.83
CA GLU A 47 -6.75 -2.68 -3.10
C GLU A 47 -5.39 -2.31 -3.68
N VAL A 48 -4.90 -1.08 -3.46
CA VAL A 48 -3.52 -0.71 -3.83
C VAL A 48 -2.50 -1.63 -3.15
N PHE A 49 -2.64 -1.90 -1.86
CA PHE A 49 -1.72 -2.79 -1.15
C PHE A 49 -1.82 -4.22 -1.66
N SER A 50 -3.03 -4.72 -1.90
CA SER A 50 -3.24 -6.05 -2.51
C SER A 50 -2.60 -6.15 -3.90
N PHE A 51 -2.72 -5.10 -4.71
CA PHE A 51 -2.07 -5.01 -6.02
C PHE A 51 -0.55 -5.03 -5.89
N CYS A 52 0.04 -4.24 -4.99
CA CYS A 52 1.49 -4.25 -4.77
C CYS A 52 2.01 -5.64 -4.39
N VAL A 53 1.31 -6.34 -3.48
CA VAL A 53 1.68 -7.70 -3.07
C VAL A 53 1.58 -8.68 -4.24
N SER A 54 0.52 -8.57 -5.07
CA SER A 54 0.38 -9.45 -6.24
C SER A 54 1.54 -9.30 -7.22
N GLN A 55 2.00 -8.07 -7.47
CA GLN A 55 3.15 -7.79 -8.32
C GLN A 55 4.46 -8.35 -7.75
N LEU A 56 4.66 -8.23 -6.43
CA LEU A 56 5.87 -8.74 -5.77
C LEU A 56 5.92 -10.28 -5.75
N SER A 57 4.76 -10.93 -5.68
CA SER A 57 4.66 -12.39 -5.64
C SER A 57 4.93 -13.09 -6.99
N GLY A 58 5.33 -12.35 -8.03
CA GLY A 58 5.67 -12.92 -9.34
C GLY A 58 4.47 -13.44 -10.13
N ARG A 59 3.23 -13.18 -9.66
CA ARG A 59 2.01 -13.43 -10.44
C ARG A 59 1.88 -12.34 -11.51
N ARG A 60 2.60 -12.53 -12.61
CA ARG A 60 2.32 -11.84 -13.88
C ARG A 60 0.93 -12.29 -14.33
N SER A 61 -0.03 -11.39 -14.28
CA SER A 61 -1.26 -11.51 -15.08
C SER A 61 -0.97 -11.15 -16.53
#